data_AF-W1YLW0-F1
#
_entry.id   AF-W1YLW0-F1
#
_cell.length_a   1.000
_cell.length_b   1.000
_cell.length_c   1.000
_cell.angle_alpha   90.00
_cell.angle_beta   90.00
_cell.angle_gamma   90.00
#
_symmetry.space_group_name_H-M   'P 1'
#
loop_
_entity.id
_entity.type
_entity.pdbx_description
1 polymer ?
#
loop_
_entity_poly.entity_id
_entity_poly.type
_entity_poly.pdbx_seq_one_letter_code
_entity_poly.pdbx_strand_id
1 'polypeptide(L)'
;ELHLDIIVDRMNREFKVECNVGKPQVAYRETIRKTVKSEGKFVRQSGGRGQYGHCWLELIPQEPGAGFEFENKVVGGAIPREYIGPVENGVKEAMESGVIAGYPMVDIKVIVFDGSYHDVDSNEMAFK
;
A
#
# COMPACT_ATOMS: atom_id res chain seq x y z
N GLU A 1 0.51 11.27 -26.82
CA GLU A 1 -0.52 12.29 -27.11
C GLU A 1 -1.47 11.85 -28.22
N LEU A 2 -0.99 11.57 -29.44
CA LEU A 2 -1.82 11.14 -30.59
C LEU A 2 -2.90 10.07 -30.29
N HIS A 3 -2.59 9.09 -29.41
CA HIS A 3 -3.55 8.04 -29.05
C HIS A 3 -4.81 8.59 -28.37
N LEU A 4 -4.66 9.56 -27.45
CA LEU A 4 -5.80 10.13 -26.72
C LEU A 4 -6.64 11.02 -27.65
N ASP A 5 -5.99 11.77 -28.55
CA ASP A 5 -6.66 12.65 -29.50
C ASP A 5 -7.53 11.88 -30.49
N ILE A 6 -7.06 10.71 -30.96
CA ILE A 6 -7.83 9.84 -31.86
C ILE A 6 -9.09 9.29 -31.15
N ILE A 7 -8.98 8.91 -29.88
CA ILE A 7 -10.11 8.40 -29.10
C ILE A 7 -11.17 9.49 -28.91
N VAL A 8 -10.74 10.71 -28.59
CA VAL A 8 -11.64 11.87 -28.46
C VAL A 8 -12.33 12.19 -29.78
N ASP A 9 -11.60 12.20 -30.90
CA ASP A 9 -12.17 12.47 -32.22
C ASP A 9 -13.21 11.42 -32.62
N ARG A 10 -12.96 10.13 -32.32
CA ARG A 10 -13.94 9.06 -32.56
C ARG A 10 -15.20 9.22 -31.70
N MET A 11 -15.06 9.55 -30.41
CA MET A 11 -16.22 9.81 -29.54
C MET A 11 -17.11 10.95 -30.07
N ASN A 12 -16.49 12.01 -30.59
CA ASN A 12 -17.21 13.13 -31.15
C ASN A 12 -17.85 12.81 -32.51
N ARG A 13 -17.09 12.21 -33.44
CA ARG A 13 -17.56 11.97 -34.82
C ARG A 13 -18.45 10.75 -34.99
N GLU A 14 -18.07 9.62 -34.41
CA GLU A 14 -18.80 8.34 -34.59
C GLU A 14 -19.98 8.24 -33.62
N PHE A 15 -19.82 8.71 -32.38
CA PHE A 15 -20.81 8.52 -31.31
C PHE A 15 -21.59 9.79 -30.95
N LYS A 16 -21.25 10.95 -31.54
CA LYS A 16 -21.88 12.27 -31.27
C LYS A 16 -21.92 12.63 -29.79
N VAL A 17 -20.90 12.23 -29.04
CA VAL A 17 -20.79 12.54 -27.60
C VAL A 17 -19.97 13.81 -27.43
N GLU A 18 -20.57 14.85 -26.87
CA GLU A 18 -19.85 16.05 -26.46
C GLU A 18 -19.03 15.77 -25.18
N CYS A 19 -17.72 15.89 -25.28
CA CYS A 19 -16.78 15.57 -24.20
C CYS A 19 -15.93 16.80 -23.86
N ASN A 20 -15.72 17.07 -22.57
CA ASN A 20 -14.75 18.07 -22.13
C ASN A 20 -13.35 17.44 -22.04
N VAL A 21 -12.40 17.96 -22.82
CA VAL A 21 -11.02 17.46 -22.85
C VAL A 21 -10.14 18.30 -21.93
N GLY A 22 -9.61 17.67 -20.88
CA GLY A 22 -8.62 18.28 -19.99
C GLY A 22 -7.18 18.14 -20.52
N LYS A 23 -6.21 18.74 -19.81
CA LYS A 23 -4.80 18.53 -20.12
C LYS A 23 -4.42 17.07 -19.83
N PRO A 24 -3.62 16.41 -20.69
CA PRO A 24 -3.13 15.07 -20.42
C PRO A 24 -2.33 15.06 -19.12
N GLN A 25 -2.65 14.12 -18.24
CA GLN A 25 -1.92 13.90 -16.99
C GLN A 25 -0.94 12.74 -17.16
N VAL A 26 0.27 12.92 -16.64
CA VAL A 26 1.26 11.85 -16.59
C VAL A 26 1.04 11.02 -15.33
N ALA A 27 1.04 9.70 -15.46
CA ALA A 27 0.94 8.78 -14.33
C ALA A 27 2.26 8.72 -13.58
N TYR A 28 2.49 9.70 -12.69
CA TYR A 28 3.62 9.68 -11.77
C TYR A 28 3.52 8.51 -10.80
N ARG A 29 4.68 8.10 -10.26
CA ARG A 29 4.82 7.05 -9.26
C ARG A 29 5.75 7.53 -8.15
N GLU A 30 5.56 7.00 -6.96
CA GLU A 30 6.40 7.30 -5.79
C GLU A 30 7.30 6.11 -5.44
N THR A 31 8.47 6.38 -4.88
CA THR A 31 9.33 5.33 -4.31
C THR A 31 10.20 5.91 -3.21
N ILE A 32 10.71 5.05 -2.32
CA ILE A 32 11.64 5.45 -1.26
C ILE A 32 13.08 5.45 -1.78
N ARG A 33 13.98 6.17 -1.10
CA ARG A 33 15.41 6.25 -1.49
C ARG A 33 16.36 5.64 -0.47
N LYS A 34 15.89 5.39 0.75
CA LYS A 34 16.70 4.89 1.85
C LYS A 34 15.95 3.79 2.54
N THR A 35 16.68 2.77 2.96
CA THR A 35 16.14 1.73 3.83
C THR A 35 15.80 2.32 5.19
N VAL A 36 14.62 1.98 5.71
CA VAL A 36 14.16 2.43 7.03
C VAL A 36 13.47 1.30 7.76
N LYS A 37 13.68 1.23 9.08
CA LYS A 37 12.92 0.37 9.98
C LYS A 37 11.94 1.24 10.75
N SER A 38 10.67 0.86 10.76
CA SER A 38 9.61 1.61 11.43
C SER A 38 8.68 0.69 12.22
N GLU A 39 8.25 1.20 13.36
CA GLU A 39 7.21 0.59 14.19
C GLU A 39 5.82 1.07 13.72
N GLY A 40 4.89 0.13 13.59
CA GLY A 40 3.46 0.39 13.42
C GLY A 40 2.71 -0.22 14.59
N LYS A 41 2.16 0.61 15.47
CA LYS A 41 1.39 0.17 16.64
C LYS A 41 0.02 0.81 16.64
N PHE A 42 -1.00 -0.04 16.64
CA PHE A 42 -2.39 0.34 16.69
C PHE A 42 -3.03 -0.26 17.95
N VAL A 43 -3.35 0.60 18.92
CA VAL A 43 -4.03 0.21 20.14
C VAL A 43 -5.24 1.12 20.31
N ARG A 44 -6.44 0.56 20.20
CA ARG A 44 -7.69 1.29 20.38
C ARG A 44 -8.65 0.49 21.23
N GLN A 45 -9.15 1.12 22.28
CA GLN A 45 -10.16 0.54 23.15
C GLN A 45 -11.40 1.44 23.12
N SER A 46 -12.43 1.05 22.37
CA SER A 46 -13.67 1.80 22.26
C SER A 46 -14.82 1.06 22.94
N GLY A 47 -14.91 1.15 24.28
CA GLY A 47 -16.07 0.70 25.09
C GLY A 47 -16.54 -0.77 24.95
N GLY A 48 -15.93 -1.56 24.06
CA GLY A 48 -16.27 -2.92 23.64
C GLY A 48 -14.99 -3.70 23.34
N ARG A 49 -14.97 -4.56 22.29
CA ARG A 49 -13.74 -5.30 21.91
C ARG A 49 -12.59 -4.33 21.62
N GLY A 50 -11.43 -4.58 22.21
CA GLY A 50 -10.21 -3.86 21.90
C GLY A 50 -9.72 -4.20 20.50
N GLN A 51 -8.93 -3.30 19.94
CA GLN A 51 -8.18 -3.51 18.71
C GLN A 51 -6.70 -3.35 19.05
N TYR A 52 -5.93 -4.40 18.78
CA TYR A 52 -4.49 -4.43 18.99
C TYR A 52 -3.77 -5.00 17.77
N GLY A 53 -2.95 -4.19 17.13
CA GLY A 53 -2.00 -4.63 16.11
C GLY A 53 -0.65 -3.96 16.34
N HIS A 54 0.43 -4.73 16.29
CA HIS A 54 1.77 -4.18 16.42
C HIS A 54 2.74 -4.95 15.54
N CYS A 55 3.38 -4.25 14.60
CA CYS A 55 4.37 -4.82 13.70
C CYS A 55 5.55 -3.86 13.49
N TRP A 56 6.69 -4.47 13.19
CA TRP A 56 7.89 -3.79 12.76
C TRP A 56 8.18 -4.14 11.31
N LEU A 57 8.30 -3.09 10.49
CA LEU A 57 8.55 -3.21 9.07
C LEU A 57 9.92 -2.61 8.73
N GLU A 58 10.68 -3.32 7.93
CA GLU A 58 11.85 -2.81 7.23
C GLU A 58 11.48 -2.56 5.77
N LEU A 59 11.49 -1.29 5.39
CA LEU A 59 11.18 -0.82 4.04
C LEU A 59 12.49 -0.61 3.29
N ILE A 60 12.67 -1.28 2.17
CA ILE A 60 13.89 -1.28 1.36
C ILE A 60 13.54 -0.80 -0.06
N PRO A 61 14.21 0.24 -0.60
CA PRO A 61 14.05 0.60 -2.00
C PRO A 61 14.57 -0.52 -2.91
N GLN A 62 13.83 -0.83 -3.97
CA GLN A 62 14.29 -1.75 -5.01
C GLN A 62 14.72 -1.00 -6.27
N GLU A 63 15.38 -1.74 -7.16
CA GLU A 63 15.72 -1.25 -8.49
C GLU A 63 14.45 -0.96 -9.31
N PRO A 64 14.50 0.02 -10.22
CA PRO A 64 13.35 0.36 -11.06
C PRO A 64 12.81 -0.85 -11.83
N GLY A 65 11.52 -1.13 -11.68
CA GLY A 65 10.84 -2.25 -12.35
C GLY A 65 10.89 -3.58 -11.60
N ALA A 66 11.46 -3.63 -10.40
CA ALA A 66 11.41 -4.80 -9.53
C ALA A 66 10.01 -5.02 -8.92
N GLY A 67 9.22 -3.95 -8.77
CA GLY A 67 7.84 -4.02 -8.29
C GLY A 67 7.71 -4.04 -6.76
N PHE A 68 6.74 -4.80 -6.25
CA PHE A 68 6.49 -4.92 -4.82
C PHE A 68 6.85 -6.33 -4.35
N GLU A 69 7.65 -6.41 -3.28
CA GLU A 69 8.03 -7.68 -2.66
C GLU A 69 7.75 -7.62 -1.16
N PHE A 70 7.08 -8.65 -0.63
CA PHE A 70 6.83 -8.79 0.81
C PHE A 70 7.53 -10.04 1.34
N GLU A 71 8.32 -9.90 2.40
CA GLU A 71 9.05 -10.99 3.04
C GLU A 71 8.70 -11.08 4.53
N ASN A 72 8.37 -12.29 4.98
CA ASN A 72 8.13 -12.57 6.40
C ASN A 72 9.39 -13.15 7.06
N LYS A 73 9.98 -12.39 8.00
CA LYS A 73 11.10 -12.79 8.86
C LYS A 73 10.72 -12.85 10.35
N VAL A 74 9.43 -12.89 10.69
CA VAL A 74 8.98 -12.98 12.09
C VAL A 74 9.47 -14.30 12.71
N VAL A 75 10.24 -14.19 13.79
CA VAL A 75 10.79 -15.32 14.55
C VAL A 75 9.99 -15.52 15.84
N GLY A 76 9.90 -16.75 16.33
CA GLY A 76 9.37 -17.04 17.67
C GLY A 76 7.86 -16.85 17.85
N GLY A 77 7.11 -16.61 16.77
CA GLY A 77 5.66 -16.42 16.84
C GLY A 77 5.24 -15.07 17.42
N ALA A 78 6.11 -14.05 17.37
CA ALA A 78 5.81 -12.69 17.82
C ALA A 78 4.56 -12.10 17.14
N ILE A 79 4.30 -12.51 15.90
CA ILE A 79 3.04 -12.29 15.20
C ILE A 79 2.53 -13.65 14.69
N PRO A 80 1.29 -14.04 15.01
CA PRO A 80 0.62 -15.21 14.42
C PRO A 80 0.62 -15.15 12.89
N ARG A 81 0.84 -16.29 12.22
CA ARG A 81 0.91 -16.37 10.74
C ARG A 81 -0.36 -15.87 10.05
N GLU A 82 -1.51 -15.98 10.72
CA GLU A 82 -2.80 -15.49 10.24
C GLU A 82 -2.85 -13.96 10.09
N TYR A 83 -2.05 -13.21 10.85
CA TYR A 83 -2.00 -11.74 10.76
C TYR A 83 -0.94 -11.21 9.79
N ILE A 84 -0.07 -12.07 9.25
CA ILE A 84 0.95 -11.67 8.29
C ILE A 84 0.33 -11.24 6.94
N GLY A 85 -0.67 -11.98 6.46
CA GLY A 85 -1.40 -11.61 5.23
C GLY A 85 -2.13 -10.27 5.34
N PRO A 86 -2.85 -10.00 6.45
CA PRO A 86 -3.42 -8.69 6.73
C PRO A 86 -2.41 -7.54 6.72
N VAL A 87 -1.22 -7.73 7.33
CA VAL A 87 -0.14 -6.74 7.27
C VAL A 87 0.29 -6.46 5.82
N GLU A 88 0.50 -7.52 5.02
CA GLU A 88 0.86 -7.36 3.60
C GLU A 88 -0.22 -6.57 2.83
N ASN A 89 -1.49 -6.88 3.07
CA ASN A 89 -2.61 -6.20 2.41
C ASN A 89 -2.71 -4.73 2.83
N GLY A 90 -2.48 -4.43 4.11
CA GLY A 90 -2.43 -3.07 4.64
C GLY A 90 -1.32 -2.25 3.99
N VAL A 91 -0.13 -2.85 3.84
CA VAL A 91 1.00 -2.24 3.13
C VAL A 91 0.66 -1.96 1.66
N LYS A 92 0.06 -2.92 0.94
CA LYS A 92 -0.33 -2.73 -0.46
C LYS A 92 -1.34 -1.59 -0.62
N GLU A 93 -2.37 -1.54 0.22
CA GLU A 93 -3.39 -0.50 0.18
C GLU A 93 -2.81 0.89 0.50
N ALA A 94 -1.91 0.97 1.48
CA ALA A 94 -1.18 2.21 1.78
C ALA A 94 -0.31 2.65 0.60
N MET A 95 0.32 1.71 -0.11
CA MET A 95 1.13 1.99 -1.29
C MET A 95 0.30 2.51 -2.46
N GLU A 96 -0.96 2.09 -2.63
CA GLU A 96 -1.84 2.61 -3.69
C GLU A 96 -2.16 4.10 -3.50
N SER A 97 -2.28 4.53 -2.25
CA SER A 97 -2.64 5.91 -1.89
C SER A 97 -1.48 6.89 -2.02
N GLY A 98 -0.22 6.42 -2.00
CA GLY A 98 0.95 7.29 -1.99
C GLY A 98 1.12 8.07 -0.69
N VAL A 99 2.30 8.65 -0.48
CA VAL A 99 2.63 9.36 0.78
C VAL A 99 2.81 10.86 0.56
N ILE A 100 3.32 11.27 -0.60
CA ILE A 100 3.69 12.69 -0.85
C ILE A 100 2.62 13.40 -1.68
N ALA A 101 2.32 12.89 -2.87
CA ALA A 101 1.47 13.55 -3.87
C ALA A 101 0.25 12.71 -4.25
N GLY A 102 0.02 11.60 -3.55
CA GLY A 102 -1.10 10.72 -3.80
C GLY A 102 -0.88 9.75 -4.96
N TYR A 103 0.37 9.56 -5.39
CA TYR A 103 0.68 8.65 -6.48
C TYR A 103 1.06 7.27 -5.97
N PRO A 104 0.67 6.19 -6.68
CA PRO A 104 0.95 4.85 -6.19
C PRO A 104 2.45 4.60 -6.10
N MET A 105 2.85 3.99 -4.99
CA MET A 105 4.23 3.64 -4.72
C MET A 105 4.64 2.37 -5.48
N VAL A 106 5.88 2.32 -5.96
CA VAL A 106 6.47 1.20 -6.71
C VAL A 106 7.92 0.95 -6.28
N ASP A 107 8.42 -0.23 -6.61
CA ASP A 107 9.83 -0.63 -6.39
C ASP A 107 10.23 -0.59 -4.91
N ILE A 108 9.43 -1.28 -4.07
CA ILE A 108 9.64 -1.34 -2.62
C ILE A 108 9.55 -2.79 -2.15
N LYS A 109 10.57 -3.20 -1.38
CA LYS A 109 10.56 -4.43 -0.61
C LYS A 109 10.22 -4.14 0.84
N VAL A 110 9.27 -4.89 1.39
CA VAL A 110 8.83 -4.76 2.77
C VAL A 110 9.09 -6.06 3.50
N ILE A 111 9.82 -5.97 4.61
CA ILE A 111 10.13 -7.13 5.45
C ILE A 111 9.47 -6.92 6.81
N VAL A 112 8.55 -7.82 7.18
CA VAL A 112 8.03 -7.88 8.55
C VAL A 112 8.96 -8.77 9.37
N PHE A 113 9.58 -8.23 10.41
CA PHE A 113 10.60 -8.96 11.17
C PHE A 113 10.29 -9.11 12.66
N ASP A 114 9.44 -8.24 13.21
CA ASP A 114 9.08 -8.28 14.63
C ASP A 114 7.69 -7.67 14.85
N GLY A 115 7.17 -7.79 16.07
CA GLY A 115 5.90 -7.21 16.48
C GLY A 115 5.39 -7.82 17.78
N SER A 116 4.13 -7.57 18.08
CA SER A 116 3.45 -8.28 19.17
C SER A 116 1.97 -8.38 18.87
N TYR A 117 1.31 -9.31 19.54
CA TYR A 117 -0.13 -9.49 19.47
C TYR A 117 -0.70 -9.60 20.89
N HIS A 118 -2.03 -9.50 20.99
CA HIS A 118 -2.77 -9.68 22.22
C HIS A 118 -3.86 -10.73 21.99
N ASP A 119 -3.93 -11.77 22.81
CA ASP A 119 -4.76 -12.96 22.54
C ASP A 119 -6.26 -12.64 22.33
N VAL A 120 -6.78 -11.59 22.96
CA VAL A 120 -8.23 -11.26 22.92
C VAL A 120 -8.54 -10.05 22.03
N ASP A 121 -7.61 -9.10 21.95
CA ASP A 121 -7.83 -7.79 21.30
C ASP A 121 -7.20 -7.72 19.92
N SER A 122 -6.30 -8.64 19.57
CA SER A 122 -5.78 -8.74 18.22
C SER A 122 -6.81 -9.30 17.25
N ASN A 123 -6.86 -8.68 16.08
CA ASN A 123 -7.71 -9.06 14.99
C ASN A 123 -7.10 -8.62 13.66
N GLU A 124 -7.57 -9.20 12.57
CA GLU A 124 -7.10 -8.92 11.21
C GLU A 124 -7.13 -7.43 10.85
N MET A 125 -8.21 -6.71 11.21
CA MET A 125 -8.35 -5.29 10.89
C MET A 125 -7.35 -4.41 11.67
N ALA A 126 -6.91 -4.84 12.85
CA ALA A 126 -5.93 -4.09 13.64
C ALA A 126 -4.49 -4.26 13.11
N PHE A 127 -4.21 -5.36 12.40
CA PHE A 127 -2.93 -5.66 11.78
C PHE A 127 -2.82 -5.19 10.32
N LYS A 128 -3.95 -4.86 9.70
CA LYS A 128 -4.03 -4.22 8.39
C LYS A 128 -3.75 -2.71 8.53
#